data_AF-A0A7J7EQK1-F1
#
_entry.id   AF-A0A7J7EQK1-F1
#
_cell.length_a   1.000
_cell.length_b   1.000
_cell.length_c   1.000
_cell.angle_alpha   90.00
_cell.angle_beta   90.00
_cell.angle_gamma   90.00
#
_symmetry.space_group_name_H-M   'P 1'
#
loop_
_entity.id
_entity.type
_entity.pdbx_description
1 polymer ?
#
loop_
_entity_poly.entity_id
_entity_poly.type
_entity_poly.pdbx_seq_one_letter_code
_entity_poly.pdbx_strand_id
1 'polypeptide(L)'
;MKEVTRTWKIVGGVTHADSYYKNGWIVMIAVGWARGAGGSVITSFEQLVKGSWKPEADQWLKMSYPAKVTLLGSVIFTFQHTKHLAISRHNLMFVYTMFLVAT
;
A
#
# COMPACT_ATOMS: atom_id res chain seq x y z
N MET A 1 -2.17 15.44 -6.19
CA MET A 1 -3.32 14.59 -6.56
C MET A 1 -3.01 13.09 -6.57
N LYS A 2 -1.86 12.64 -7.10
CA LYS A 2 -1.48 11.21 -7.13
C LYS A 2 -1.43 10.54 -5.76
N GLU A 3 -0.86 11.21 -4.75
CA GLU A 3 -0.75 10.64 -3.41
C GLU A 3 -2.10 10.53 -2.68
N VAL A 4 -3.03 11.47 -2.95
CA VAL A 4 -4.40 11.40 -2.44
C VAL A 4 -5.09 10.15 -2.96
N THR A 5 -5.02 9.88 -4.27
CA THR A 5 -5.63 8.67 -4.85
C THR A 5 -4.94 7.39 -4.38
N ARG A 6 -3.64 7.44 -4.06
CA ARG A 6 -2.91 6.33 -3.45
C ARG A 6 -3.47 5.97 -2.07
N THR A 7 -3.72 6.95 -1.20
CA THR A 7 -4.36 6.71 0.10
C THR A 7 -5.72 6.02 -0.06
N TRP A 8 -6.55 6.51 -0.98
CA TRP A 8 -7.85 5.90 -1.29
C TRP A 8 -7.72 4.45 -1.80
N LYS A 9 -6.72 4.16 -2.63
CA LYS A 9 -6.45 2.79 -3.12
C LYS A 9 -6.04 1.84 -1.99
N ILE A 10 -5.19 2.28 -1.07
CA ILE A 10 -4.76 1.47 0.09
C ILE A 10 -5.97 1.16 0.96
N VAL A 11 -6.70 2.21 1.36
CA VAL A 11 -7.87 2.08 2.24
C VAL A 11 -8.94 1.20 1.60
N GLY A 12 -9.23 1.43 0.31
CA GLY A 12 -10.17 0.60 -0.45
C GLY A 12 -9.74 -0.85 -0.57
N GLY A 13 -8.42 -1.12 -0.65
CA GLY A 13 -7.85 -2.47 -0.61
C GLY A 13 -8.05 -3.16 0.73
N VAL A 14 -7.78 -2.46 1.83
CA VAL A 14 -7.97 -2.97 3.20
C VAL A 14 -9.45 -3.32 3.45
N THR A 15 -10.38 -2.42 3.11
CA THR A 15 -11.82 -2.68 3.28
C THR A 15 -12.34 -3.80 2.38
N HIS A 16 -11.78 -3.91 1.17
CA HIS A 16 -12.14 -4.99 0.25
C HIS A 16 -11.60 -6.34 0.73
N ALA A 17 -10.40 -6.39 1.30
CA ALA A 17 -9.89 -7.62 1.90
C ALA A 17 -10.71 -8.06 3.12
N ASP A 18 -11.13 -7.11 3.97
CA ASP A 18 -11.96 -7.42 5.15
C ASP A 18 -13.35 -7.99 4.77
N SER A 19 -13.91 -7.60 3.62
CA SER A 19 -15.20 -8.16 3.19
C SER A 19 -15.14 -9.65 2.88
N TYR A 20 -13.98 -10.16 2.44
CA TYR A 20 -13.78 -11.59 2.15
C TYR A 20 -13.13 -12.35 3.31
N TYR A 21 -12.13 -11.76 3.96
CA TYR A 21 -11.35 -12.39 5.02
C TYR A 21 -11.50 -11.60 6.32
N LYS A 22 -12.53 -11.95 7.09
CA LYS A 22 -12.78 -11.36 8.40
C LYS A 22 -11.62 -11.65 9.35
N ASN A 23 -11.06 -10.60 9.97
CA ASN A 23 -9.88 -10.66 10.84
C ASN A 23 -8.60 -11.18 10.17
N GLY A 24 -8.53 -11.20 8.84
CA GLY A 24 -7.33 -11.60 8.10
C GLY A 24 -6.31 -10.47 7.99
N TRP A 25 -5.63 -10.11 9.08
CA TRP A 25 -4.78 -8.91 9.13
C TRP A 25 -3.67 -8.92 8.07
N ILE A 26 -3.06 -10.08 7.83
CA ILE A 26 -2.02 -10.26 6.80
C ILE A 26 -2.61 -10.05 5.40
N VAL A 27 -3.82 -10.55 5.14
CA VAL A 27 -4.49 -10.40 3.84
C VAL A 27 -4.86 -8.95 3.58
N MET A 28 -5.34 -8.24 4.61
CA MET A 28 -5.66 -6.81 4.53
C MET A 28 -4.44 -5.96 4.21
N ILE A 29 -3.31 -6.24 4.88
CA ILE A 29 -2.02 -5.59 4.61
C ILE A 29 -1.58 -5.88 3.17
N ALA A 30 -1.58 -7.14 2.76
CA ALA A 30 -1.12 -7.54 1.43
C ALA A 30 -1.94 -6.88 0.31
N VAL A 31 -3.27 -6.89 0.42
CA VAL A 31 -4.16 -6.29 -0.59
C VAL A 31 -4.08 -4.75 -0.59
N GLY A 32 -4.00 -4.13 0.59
CA GLY A 32 -3.80 -2.68 0.72
C GLY A 32 -2.48 -2.24 0.11
N TRP A 33 -1.40 -2.98 0.38
CA TRP A 33 -0.08 -2.74 -0.18
C TRP A 33 -0.07 -2.95 -1.70
N ALA A 34 -0.64 -4.05 -2.20
CA ALA A 34 -0.73 -4.33 -3.63
C ALA A 34 -1.49 -3.23 -4.39
N ARG A 35 -2.58 -2.68 -3.83
CA ARG A 35 -3.32 -1.58 -4.46
C ARG A 35 -2.59 -0.23 -4.37
N GLY A 36 -1.81 0.00 -3.31
CA GLY A 36 -1.01 1.22 -3.13
C GLY A 36 0.30 1.26 -3.93
N ALA A 37 0.94 0.11 -4.10
CA ALA A 37 2.27 -0.06 -4.69
C ALA A 37 2.27 -0.88 -5.99
N GLY A 38 1.10 -1.25 -6.53
CA GLY A 38 0.97 -2.23 -7.63
C GLY A 38 1.81 -1.91 -8.87
N GLY A 39 2.06 -0.63 -9.15
CA GLY A 39 2.99 -0.24 -10.21
C GLY A 39 4.40 -0.80 -10.03
N SER A 40 4.92 -0.87 -8.80
CA SER A 40 6.27 -1.39 -8.52
C SER A 40 6.39 -2.90 -8.71
N VAL A 41 5.30 -3.65 -8.49
CA VAL A 41 5.26 -5.10 -8.75
C VAL A 41 5.14 -5.37 -10.25
N ILE A 42 4.34 -4.56 -10.96
CA ILE A 42 4.13 -4.68 -12.41
C ILE A 42 5.36 -4.20 -13.19
N THR A 43 6.15 -3.25 -12.67
CA THR A 43 7.32 -2.73 -13.41
C THR A 43 8.37 -3.80 -13.72
N SER A 44 8.54 -4.81 -12.86
CA SER A 44 9.44 -5.94 -13.17
C SER A 44 8.92 -6.78 -14.34
N PHE A 45 7.60 -7.00 -14.40
CA PHE A 45 6.96 -7.66 -15.54
C PHE A 45 6.95 -6.78 -16.79
N GLU A 46 6.76 -5.47 -16.65
CA GLU A 46 6.83 -4.51 -17.76
C GLU A 46 8.23 -4.49 -18.38
N GLN A 47 9.28 -4.50 -17.55
CA GLN A 47 10.67 -4.59 -18.00
C GLN A 47 10.96 -5.92 -18.71
N LEU A 48 10.39 -7.03 -18.22
CA LEU A 48 10.47 -8.33 -18.89
C LEU A 48 9.82 -8.29 -20.28
N VAL A 49 8.61 -7.74 -20.40
CA VAL A 49 7.89 -7.60 -21.69
C VAL A 49 8.64 -6.68 -22.65
N LYS A 50 9.31 -5.64 -22.14
CA LYS A 50 10.16 -4.74 -22.94
C LYS A 50 11.52 -5.34 -23.33
N GLY A 51 11.79 -6.60 -22.98
CA GLY A 51 13.03 -7.30 -23.30
C GLY A 51 14.22 -6.93 -22.41
N SER A 52 14.02 -6.14 -21.35
CA SER A 52 15.05 -5.77 -20.39
C SER A 52 14.89 -6.62 -19.12
N TRP A 53 15.59 -7.75 -19.02
CA TRP A 53 15.62 -8.55 -17.79
C TRP A 53 16.87 -8.20 -16.98
N LYS A 54 16.68 -7.53 -15.83
CA LYS A 54 17.74 -7.25 -14.85
C LYS A 54 17.43 -7.97 -13.54
N PRO A 55 17.72 -9.28 -13.45
CA PRO A 55 17.39 -10.10 -12.27
C PRO A 55 18.15 -9.68 -11.01
N GLU A 56 19.27 -8.98 -11.17
CA GLU A 56 20.11 -8.45 -10.08
C GLU A 56 19.57 -7.15 -9.47
N ALA A 57 18.55 -6.53 -10.08
CA ALA A 57 17.86 -5.41 -9.45
C ALA A 57 16.95 -5.97 -8.36
N ASP A 58 17.57 -6.15 -7.20
CA ASP A 58 17.04 -6.61 -5.93
C ASP A 58 15.90 -5.70 -5.41
N GLN A 59 14.83 -5.53 -6.18
CA GLN A 59 13.77 -4.55 -5.92
C GLN A 59 12.87 -4.98 -4.76
N TRP A 60 12.85 -6.28 -4.47
CA TRP A 60 12.30 -6.87 -3.25
C TRP A 60 13.22 -6.64 -2.04
N LEU A 61 14.54 -6.70 -2.22
CA LEU A 61 15.53 -6.50 -1.13
C LEU A 61 15.75 -5.01 -0.82
N LYS A 62 15.71 -4.14 -1.83
CA LYS A 62 15.76 -2.68 -1.75
C LYS A 62 14.44 -2.08 -2.20
N MET A 63 13.45 -2.17 -1.29
CA MET A 63 12.14 -1.59 -1.54
C MET A 63 12.23 -0.07 -1.79
N SER A 64 11.62 0.38 -2.89
CA SER A 64 11.57 1.81 -3.25
C SER A 64 10.83 2.63 -2.19
N TYR A 65 11.14 3.93 -2.07
CA TYR A 65 10.46 4.81 -1.10
C TYR A 65 8.93 4.73 -1.17
N PRO A 66 8.29 4.79 -2.37
CA PRO A 66 6.84 4.67 -2.45
C PRO A 66 6.30 3.30 -2.01
N ALA A 67 7.07 2.22 -2.22
CA ALA A 67 6.69 0.88 -1.79
C ALA A 67 6.82 0.70 -0.26
N LYS A 68 7.80 1.35 0.37
CA LYS A 68 7.94 1.43 1.85
C LYS A 68 6.78 2.17 2.49
N VAL A 69 6.46 3.36 1.99
CA VAL A 69 5.40 4.18 2.60
C VAL A 69 4.03 3.54 2.41
N THR A 70 3.76 2.94 1.26
CA THR A 70 2.49 2.21 1.02
C THR A 70 2.35 0.96 1.89
N LEU A 71 3.44 0.23 2.15
CA LEU A 71 3.43 -0.88 3.11
C LEU A 71 3.08 -0.35 4.51
N LEU A 72 3.74 0.71 4.96
CA LEU A 72 3.47 1.35 6.25
C LEU A 72 2.00 1.84 6.35
N GLY A 73 1.49 2.49 5.30
CA GLY A 73 0.10 2.88 5.20
C GLY A 73 -0.85 1.69 5.30
N SER A 74 -0.56 0.58 4.62
CA SER A 74 -1.40 -0.62 4.67
C SER A 74 -1.48 -1.23 6.08
N VAL A 75 -0.38 -1.23 6.84
CA VAL A 75 -0.35 -1.68 8.24
C VAL A 75 -1.19 -0.76 9.12
N ILE A 76 -0.95 0.55 9.04
CA ILE A 76 -1.65 1.57 9.83
C ILE A 76 -3.16 1.54 9.56
N PHE A 77 -3.59 1.48 8.30
CA PHE A 77 -5.00 1.40 7.95
C PHE A 77 -5.64 0.07 8.31
N THR A 78 -4.88 -1.03 8.32
CA THR A 78 -5.37 -2.33 8.82
C THR A 78 -5.63 -2.27 10.32
N PHE A 79 -4.70 -1.73 11.10
CA PHE A 79 -4.86 -1.58 12.56
C PHE A 79 -5.97 -0.60 12.93
N GLN A 80 -6.16 0.44 12.12
CA GLN A 80 -7.32 1.31 12.22
C GLN A 80 -8.62 0.55 11.95
N HIS A 81 -8.65 -0.33 10.94
CA HIS A 81 -9.83 -1.11 10.58
C HIS A 81 -10.17 -2.15 11.66
N THR A 82 -9.17 -2.77 12.29
CA THR A 82 -9.35 -3.73 13.38
C THR A 82 -9.57 -3.08 14.75
N LYS A 83 -9.74 -1.75 14.81
CA LYS A 83 -9.95 -0.96 16.03
C LYS A 83 -8.82 -1.06 17.07
N HIS A 84 -7.59 -1.39 16.64
CA HIS A 84 -6.41 -1.30 17.51
C HIS A 84 -5.89 0.14 17.65
N LEU A 85 -6.22 1.00 16.69
CA LEU A 85 -5.88 2.43 16.70
C LEU A 85 -7.10 3.25 17.11
N ALA A 86 -6.96 4.05 18.19
CA ALA A 86 -7.99 4.94 18.70
C ALA A 86 -8.00 6.31 17.98
N ILE A 87 -7.95 6.30 16.65
CA ILE A 87 -8.09 7.50 15.81
C ILE A 87 -9.31 7.32 14.89
N SER A 88 -9.87 8.38 14.33
CA SER A 88 -10.91 8.23 13.31
C SER A 88 -10.28 7.93 11.95
N ARG A 89 -10.96 7.12 11.12
CA ARG A 89 -10.49 6.80 9.76
C ARG A 89 -10.25 8.07 8.93
N HIS A 90 -11.12 9.06 9.05
CA HIS A 90 -11.02 10.33 8.32
C HIS A 90 -9.78 11.13 8.74
N ASN A 91 -9.53 11.25 10.05
CA ASN A 91 -8.36 11.96 10.57
C ASN A 91 -7.07 11.25 10.15
N LEU A 92 -7.05 9.92 10.21
CA LEU A 92 -5.90 9.12 9.79
C LEU A 92 -5.63 9.26 8.29
N MET A 93 -6.67 9.22 7.45
CA MET A 93 -6.54 9.46 6.02
C MET A 93 -5.97 10.84 5.72
N PHE A 94 -6.41 11.87 6.45
CA PHE A 94 -5.93 13.23 6.28
C PHE A 94 -4.44 13.35 6.65
N VAL A 95 -4.06 12.91 7.86
CA VAL A 95 -2.69 12.99 8.36
C VAL A 95 -1.73 12.18 7.48
N TYR A 96 -2.11 10.95 7.11
CA TYR A 96 -1.29 10.10 6.25
C TYR A 96 -1.11 10.70 4.84
N THR A 97 -2.16 11.32 4.29
CA THR A 97 -2.06 11.98 2.98
C THR A 97 -1.19 13.24 3.05
N MET A 98 -1.32 14.03 4.12
CA MET A 98 -0.43 15.18 4.35
C MET A 98 1.03 14.76 4.48
N PHE A 99 1.30 13.67 5.22
CA PHE A 99 2.65 13.09 5.32
C PHE A 99 3.20 12.69 3.95
N LEU A 100 2.43 11.94 3.16
CA LEU A 100 2.83 11.52 1.81
C LEU A 100 3.04 12.67 0.81
N VAL A 101 2.34 13.79 0.98
CA VAL A 101 2.47 14.95 0.08
C VAL A 101 3.66 15.82 0.48
N ALA A 102 4.00 15.89 1.77
CA ALA A 102 5.09 16.71 2.28
C ALA A 102 6.48 16.11 2.07
N THR A 103 6.56 14.78 1.94
CA THR A 103 7.81 14.02 1.70
C THR A 103 7.95 13.57 0.25
#